data_AF-A0A1F3ZM07-F1
#
_entry.id   AF-A0A1F3ZM07-F1
#
_cell.length_a   1.000
_cell.length_b   1.000
_cell.length_c   1.000
_cell.angle_alpha   90.00
_cell.angle_beta   90.00
_cell.angle_gamma   90.00
#
_symmetry.space_group_name_H-M   'P 1'
#
loop_
_entity.id
_entity.type
_entity.pdbx_description
1 polymer ?
#
loop_
_entity_poly.entity_id
_entity_poly.type
_entity_poly.pdbx_seq_one_letter_code
_entity_poly.pdbx_strand_id
1 'polypeptide(L)'
;MTNRITVAAADVQVGDHIYNGPGASAHPTFAWETVTRINMADGLVVLITGSLELPHGEFWYEPEEAVVVMRYPQPEPKPAVATAQRKHGH
;
A
#
# COMPACT_ATOMS: atom_id res chain seq x y z
N MET A 1 -10.49 -13.10 -4.03
CA MET A 1 -9.34 -14.01 -4.22
C MET A 1 -8.08 -13.20 -3.92
N THR A 2 -7.25 -13.64 -2.96
CA THR A 2 -6.02 -12.93 -2.57
C THR A 2 -4.87 -13.47 -3.40
N ASN A 3 -4.19 -12.62 -4.17
CA ASN A 3 -3.05 -13.04 -4.97
C ASN A 3 -1.76 -12.63 -4.26
N ARG A 4 -0.99 -13.62 -3.81
CA ARG A 4 0.40 -13.42 -3.38
C ARG A 4 1.25 -13.34 -4.64
N ILE A 5 1.87 -12.19 -4.88
CA ILE A 5 2.67 -11.91 -6.07
C ILE A 5 4.03 -11.34 -5.65
N THR A 6 5.03 -11.54 -6.49
CA THR A 6 6.32 -10.85 -6.37
C THR A 6 6.36 -9.73 -7.40
N VAL A 7 6.68 -8.53 -6.95
CA VAL A 7 6.75 -7.32 -7.78
C VAL A 7 8.06 -6.59 -7.50
N ALA A 8 8.48 -5.68 -8.39
CA ALA A 8 9.53 -4.74 -8.06
C ALA A 8 9.03 -3.76 -6.99
N ALA A 9 9.93 -3.24 -6.13
CA ALA A 9 9.55 -2.28 -5.10
C ALA A 9 8.83 -1.04 -5.69
N ALA A 10 9.25 -0.61 -6.88
CA ALA A 10 8.61 0.48 -7.62
C ALA A 10 7.15 0.19 -8.05
N ASP A 11 6.74 -1.07 -8.11
CA ASP A 11 5.39 -1.52 -8.52
C ASP A 11 4.45 -1.81 -7.34
N VAL A 12 4.94 -1.60 -6.11
CA VAL A 12 4.12 -1.70 -4.90
C VAL A 12 3.07 -0.59 -4.88
N GLN A 13 1.88 -0.91 -4.38
CA GLN A 13 0.74 0.00 -4.34
C GLN A 13 0.27 0.22 -2.90
N VAL A 14 -0.31 1.40 -2.65
CA VAL A 14 -1.03 1.65 -1.38
C VAL A 14 -2.18 0.65 -1.27
N GLY A 15 -2.28 0.00 -0.11
CA GLY A 15 -3.23 -1.09 0.14
C GLY A 15 -2.66 -2.49 -0.09
N ASP A 16 -1.49 -2.62 -0.72
CA ASP A 16 -0.76 -3.88 -0.71
C ASP A 16 -0.38 -4.25 0.72
N HIS A 17 -0.40 -5.55 1.01
CA HIS A 17 0.10 -6.06 2.27
C HIS A 17 1.47 -6.65 2.03
N ILE A 18 2.50 -6.13 2.70
CA ILE A 18 3.86 -6.63 2.62
C ILE A 18 4.15 -7.53 3.83
N TYR A 19 4.94 -8.57 3.63
CA TYR A 19 5.32 -9.46 4.72
C TYR A 19 6.58 -8.92 5.40
N ASN A 20 6.47 -8.56 6.68
CA ASN A 20 7.63 -8.34 7.52
C ASN A 20 8.10 -9.70 8.06
N GLY A 21 9.14 -10.26 7.44
CA GLY A 21 9.82 -11.44 7.98
C GLY A 21 10.82 -11.03 9.08
N PRO A 22 11.48 -11.99 9.76
CA PRO A 22 12.52 -11.70 10.75
C PRO A 22 13.83 -11.17 10.11
N GLY A 23 13.74 -10.36 9.05
CA GLY A 23 14.88 -9.70 8.42
C GLY A 23 15.55 -8.69 9.36
N ALA A 24 16.58 -8.01 8.86
CA ALA A 24 17.44 -7.12 9.63
C ALA A 24 16.77 -5.83 10.16
N SER A 25 15.44 -5.71 10.09
CA SER A 25 14.70 -4.57 10.64
C SER A 25 14.65 -4.65 12.18
N ALA A 26 14.77 -3.51 12.85
CA ALA A 26 14.77 -3.41 14.30
C ALA A 26 13.45 -3.87 14.96
N HIS A 27 12.38 -4.01 14.17
CA HIS A 27 11.06 -4.46 14.62
C HIS A 27 10.55 -5.61 13.75
N PRO A 28 11.03 -6.84 13.96
CA PRO A 28 10.49 -8.01 13.27
C PRO A 28 9.11 -8.33 13.86
N THR A 29 8.05 -7.84 13.22
CA THR A 29 6.69 -8.29 13.48
C THR A 29 6.41 -9.42 12.48
N PHE A 30 6.05 -10.62 12.94
CA PHE A 30 5.64 -11.73 12.07
C PHE A 30 4.23 -11.48 11.49
N ALA A 31 4.03 -10.32 10.86
CA ALA A 31 2.73 -9.84 10.42
C ALA A 31 2.80 -9.30 8.99
N TRP A 32 1.69 -9.47 8.28
CA TRP A 32 1.46 -8.78 7.02
C TRP A 32 0.97 -7.37 7.36
N GLU A 33 1.68 -6.36 6.88
CA GLU A 33 1.35 -4.97 7.16
C GLU A 33 0.86 -4.26 5.90
N THR A 34 -0.19 -3.47 6.04
CA THR A 34 -0.76 -2.70 4.93
C THR A 34 0.13 -1.49 4.63
N VAL A 35 0.55 -1.34 3.38
CA VAL A 35 1.22 -0.14 2.88
C VAL A 35 0.21 1.00 2.83
N THR A 36 0.47 2.05 3.61
CA THR A 36 -0.41 3.23 3.68
C THR A 36 0.17 4.43 2.97
N ARG A 37 1.48 4.46 2.74
CA ARG A 37 2.15 5.49 1.94
C ARG A 37 3.38 4.93 1.23
N ILE A 38 3.67 5.48 0.07
CA ILE A 38 4.87 5.19 -0.72
C ILE A 38 5.53 6.52 -1.03
N ASN A 39 6.82 6.65 -0.72
CA ASN A 39 7.64 7.81 -1.05
C ASN A 39 8.85 7.38 -1.89
N MET A 40 9.54 8.36 -2.48
CA MET A 40 10.89 8.19 -2.99
C MET A 40 11.83 9.14 -2.25
N ALA A 41 12.95 8.61 -1.76
CA ALA A 41 13.99 9.37 -1.07
C ALA A 41 15.36 8.82 -1.48
N ASP A 42 16.24 9.68 -1.95
CA ASP A 42 17.62 9.32 -2.37
C ASP A 42 17.69 8.17 -3.39
N GLY A 43 16.70 8.07 -4.28
CA GLY A 43 16.62 7.01 -5.29
C GLY A 43 16.08 5.68 -4.76
N LEU A 44 15.74 5.60 -3.47
CA LEU A 44 15.12 4.44 -2.84
C LEU A 44 13.61 4.60 -2.74
N VAL A 45 12.91 3.48 -2.85
CA VAL A 45 11.48 3.38 -2.58
C VAL A 45 11.28 3.22 -1.07
N VAL A 46 10.53 4.13 -0.46
CA VAL A 46 10.19 4.07 0.97
C VAL A 46 8.74 3.67 1.14
N LEU A 47 8.52 2.45 1.62
CA LEU A 47 7.19 1.95 1.96
C LEU A 47 6.91 2.24 3.44
N ILE A 48 5.81 2.95 3.69
CA ILE A 48 5.31 3.21 5.03
C ILE A 48 4.09 2.33 5.26
N THR A 49 4.10 1.60 6.37
CA THR A 49 3.05 0.66 6.75
C THR A 49 2.38 1.04 8.06
N GLY A 50 1.23 0.43 8.36
CA GLY A 50 0.49 0.67 9.60
C GLY A 50 -0.46 1.87 9.54
N SER A 51 -1.23 2.06 10.62
CA SER A 51 -2.24 3.13 10.73
C SER A 51 -1.60 4.49 11.05
N LEU A 52 -2.15 5.60 10.54
CA LEU A 52 -1.71 6.98 10.83
C LEU A 52 -1.63 7.31 12.33
N GLU A 53 -2.29 6.52 13.17
CA GLU A 53 -2.39 6.70 14.62
C GLU A 53 -1.46 5.80 15.44
N LEU A 54 -0.73 4.87 14.80
CA LEU A 54 0.13 3.89 15.46
C LEU A 54 1.57 3.97 14.90
N PRO A 55 2.57 3.39 15.60
CA PRO A 55 3.93 3.30 15.08
C PRO A 55 3.93 2.70 13.67
N HIS A 56 4.51 3.42 12.72
CA HIS A 56 4.62 3.00 11.34
C HIS A 56 5.90 2.20 11.12
N GLY A 57 5.81 1.11 10.36
CA GLY A 57 6.99 0.47 9.79
C GLY A 57 7.44 1.24 8.55
N GLU A 58 8.72 1.61 8.50
CA GLU A 58 9.36 2.20 7.32
C GLU A 58 10.32 1.20 6.68
N PHE A 59 10.18 0.97 5.38
CA PHE A 59 10.98 0.01 4.62
C PHE A 59 11.60 0.69 3.41
N TRP A 60 12.88 0.43 3.19
CA TRP A 60 13.68 1.07 2.17
C TRP A 60 14.16 0.00 1.19
N TYR A 61 13.86 0.20 -0.08
CA TYR A 61 14.17 -0.74 -1.15
C TYR A 61 14.84 -0.05 -2.31
N GLU A 62 15.72 -0.77 -3.01
CA GLU A 62 16.05 -0.36 -4.36
C GLU A 62 14.81 -0.52 -5.26
N PRO A 63 14.59 0.34 -6.27
CA PRO A 63 13.40 0.28 -7.12
C PRO A 63 13.14 -1.09 -7.76
N GLU A 64 14.21 -1.82 -8.08
CA GLU A 64 14.19 -3.12 -8.74
C GLU A 64 14.17 -4.30 -7.75
N GLU A 65 14.28 -4.01 -6.45
CA GLU A 65 14.30 -5.05 -5.41
C GLU A 65 12.97 -5.80 -5.38
N ALA A 66 13.05 -7.13 -5.29
CA ALA A 66 11.87 -7.98 -5.34
C ALA A 66 11.13 -7.97 -3.99
N VAL A 67 9.89 -7.47 -4.00
CA VAL A 67 9.01 -7.42 -2.83
C VAL A 67 7.84 -8.38 -3.03
N VAL A 68 7.57 -9.20 -2.01
CA VAL A 68 6.42 -10.09 -2.01
C VAL A 68 5.25 -9.37 -1.37
N VAL A 69 4.16 -9.22 -2.12
CA VAL A 69 2.94 -8.55 -1.65
C VAL A 69 1.73 -9.46 -1.75
N MET A 70 0.77 -9.27 -0.85
CA MET A 70 -0.60 -9.74 -1.04
C MET A 70 -1.45 -8.56 -1.53
N ARG A 71 -1.94 -8.68 -2.76
CA ARG A 71 -2.82 -7.69 -3.38
C ARG A 71 -4.24 -8.24 -3.44
N TYR A 72 -5.17 -7.50 -2.85
CA TYR A 72 -6.60 -7.79 -2.94
C TYR A 72 -7.17 -7.07 -4.17
N PRO A 73 -8.10 -7.71 -4.93
CA PRO A 73 -8.80 -7.01 -6.00
C PRO A 73 -9.53 -5.82 -5.39
N GLN A 74 -9.29 -4.62 -5.92
CA GLN A 74 -10.08 -3.47 -5.50
C GLN A 74 -11.55 -3.75 -5.83
N PRO A 75 -12.49 -3.56 -4.88
CA PRO A 75 -13.90 -3.59 -5.22
C PRO A 75 -14.14 -2.57 -6.32
N GLU A 76 -14.89 -2.95 -7.36
CA GLU A 76 -15.21 -2.06 -8.48
C GLU A 76 -15.67 -0.71 -7.93
N PRO A 77 -15.15 0.42 -8.45
CA PRO A 77 -15.60 1.72 -8.02
C PRO A 77 -17.11 1.77 -8.23
N LYS A 78 -17.87 1.95 -7.13
CA LYS A 78 -19.32 2.16 -7.22
C LYS A 78 -19.53 3.30 -8.21
N PRO A 79 -20.36 3.14 -9.26
CA PRO A 79 -20.59 4.20 -10.22
C PRO A 79 -21.01 5.45 -9.46
N ALA A 80 -20.28 6.54 -9.67
CA ALA A 80 -20.58 7.82 -9.05
C ALA A 80 -22.04 8.15 -9.37
N VAL A 81 -22.89 8.16 -8.36
CA VAL A 81 -24.26 8.65 -8.49
C VAL A 81 -24.12 10.12 -8.83
N ALA A 82 -24.25 10.46 -10.11
CA ALA A 82 -24.33 11.82 -10.58
C ALA A 82 -25.54 12.46 -9.91
N THR A 83 -25.31 13.25 -8.86
CA THR A 83 -26.33 14.14 -8.31
C THR A 83 -26.65 15.17 -9.38
N ALA A 84 -27.72 14.93 -10.13
CA ALA A 84 -28.32 15.91 -11.01
C ALA A 84 -28.87 17.06 -10.16
N GLN A 85 -28.14 18.17 -10.10
CA GLN A 85 -28.65 19.43 -9.57
C GLN A 85 -29.82 19.90 -10.46
N ARG A 86 -31.06 19.68 -10.02
CA ARG A 86 -32.21 20.44 -10.55
C ARG A 86 -32.33 21.74 -9.77
N LYS A 87 -32.03 22.86 -10.45
CA LYS A 87 -32.38 24.20 -9.97
C LYS A 87 -33.91 24.31 -9.95
N HIS A 88 -34.50 24.51 -8.77
CA HIS A 88 -35.87 25.00 -8.63
C HIS A 88 -35.87 26.50 -8.94
N GLY A 89 -36.52 26.90 -10.03
CA GLY A 89 -36.94 28.27 -10.27
C GLY A 89 -38.42 28.38 -9.88
N HIS A 90 -38.77 29.41 -9.13
CA HIS A 90 -40.13 29.77 -8.75
C HIS A 90 -40.35 31.26 -9.02
#